data_AF-A0A8S2R2E0-F1
#
_entry.id   AF-A0A8S2R2E0-F1
#
_cell.length_a   1.000
_cell.length_b   1.000
_cell.length_c   1.000
_cell.angle_alpha   90.00
_cell.angle_beta   90.00
_cell.angle_gamma   90.00
#
_symmetry.space_group_name_H-M   'P 1'
#
loop_
_entity.id
_entity.type
_entity.pdbx_description
1 polymer ?
#
loop_
_entity_poly.entity_id
_entity_poly.type
_entity_poly.pdbx_seq_one_letter_code
_entity_poly.pdbx_strand_id
1 'polypeptide(L)'
;RPSYCPFTNLHLQNNSSNIPNNPSNSIAIGVVVLFESHDHRVLITRRASHLRTYPSCWVCPGGGIEQDETIEQAGIRELFEEVGIEVNKNELETSKILALWESSFPVDLNHGLPRRHHIVIYLHVESSRASDEIAVKIDPSEVDAYAWLSYEQIENIYERADSLENLCLFKAYVHLTGICDLPFDLLTTADYNQKENLTNGTRFALGQLYIQNFFMDQVAWLSEKNFVAGLLAGFFGGLALGWLFSSSLFVSNKVKTVSNAFDSTKDERDDERSFEPGCSDTEGEYKMVLVVRNDLKMGKGKVAAQCSHATLGCFQKACEQNPDSVDTWFTCGQAKVVCKCESADDLEQLRLQAKRKGLTTCLIRDAGRTQIEPGSKTVLGIGPAPSKLINEITRHLKLY
;
A
#
# COMPACT_ATOMS: atom_id res chain seq x y z
N ARG A 1 8.01 12.86 -2.49
CA ARG A 1 7.89 14.26 -2.96
C ARG A 1 6.76 14.34 -3.97
N PRO A 2 5.98 15.41 -4.03
CA PRO A 2 4.86 15.52 -4.96
C PRO A 2 5.35 15.82 -6.38
N SER A 3 4.55 15.42 -7.40
CA SER A 3 4.85 15.69 -8.82
C SER A 3 4.90 17.20 -9.14
N TYR A 4 4.13 18.00 -8.41
CA TYR A 4 4.07 19.46 -8.53
C TYR A 4 5.15 20.21 -7.72
N CYS A 5 6.14 19.50 -7.16
CA CYS A 5 7.20 20.10 -6.33
C CYS A 5 7.89 21.27 -7.07
N PRO A 6 7.94 22.48 -6.47
CA PRO A 6 8.47 23.67 -7.13
C PRO A 6 9.98 23.55 -7.38
N PHE A 7 10.73 22.85 -6.53
CA PHE A 7 12.18 22.68 -6.70
C PHE A 7 12.52 21.82 -7.92
N THR A 8 11.71 20.79 -8.22
CA THR A 8 11.84 20.02 -9.46
C THR A 8 11.55 20.89 -10.68
N ASN A 9 10.49 21.70 -10.61
CA ASN A 9 10.02 22.51 -11.73
C ASN A 9 10.89 23.76 -11.99
N LEU A 10 11.52 24.33 -10.97
CA LEU A 10 12.49 25.43 -11.10
C LEU A 10 13.76 24.97 -11.84
N HIS A 11 14.23 23.75 -11.57
CA HIS A 11 15.37 23.18 -12.29
C HIS A 11 15.09 23.00 -13.79
N LEU A 12 13.86 22.68 -14.16
CA LEU A 12 13.44 22.50 -15.56
C LEU A 12 13.29 23.83 -16.32
N GLN A 13 13.06 24.94 -15.61
CA GLN A 13 12.82 26.27 -16.22
C GLN A 13 14.08 27.11 -16.49
N ASN A 14 15.29 26.61 -16.22
CA ASN A 14 16.57 27.23 -16.61
C ASN A 14 16.74 28.73 -16.22
N ASN A 15 16.11 29.19 -15.14
CA ASN A 15 16.26 30.54 -14.60
C ASN A 15 17.20 30.58 -13.38
N SER A 16 18.42 30.05 -13.55
CA SER A 16 19.45 30.02 -12.50
C SER A 16 20.07 31.39 -12.17
N SER A 17 19.67 32.46 -12.85
CA SER A 17 20.31 33.78 -12.77
C SER A 17 19.70 34.77 -11.77
N ASN A 18 18.60 34.43 -11.07
CA ASN A 18 17.89 35.38 -10.18
C ASN A 18 17.52 34.81 -8.79
N ILE A 19 18.16 33.73 -8.33
CA ILE A 19 17.88 33.21 -6.97
C ILE A 19 18.74 33.99 -5.97
N PRO A 20 18.15 34.81 -5.08
CA PRO A 20 18.94 35.52 -4.07
C PRO A 20 19.56 34.49 -3.12
N ASN A 21 20.90 34.51 -3.01
CA ASN A 21 21.65 33.76 -2.00
C ASN A 21 21.36 34.35 -0.63
N ASN A 22 20.28 33.91 0.01
CA ASN A 22 19.99 34.24 1.40
C ASN A 22 20.38 33.04 2.28
N PRO A 23 21.36 33.16 3.19
CA PRO A 23 21.80 32.07 4.06
C PRO A 23 20.72 31.57 5.04
N SER A 24 19.55 32.21 5.11
CA SER A 24 18.37 31.75 5.85
C SER A 24 17.51 30.69 5.13
N ASN A 25 17.87 30.28 3.91
CA ASN A 25 17.16 29.27 3.11
C ASN A 25 17.73 27.86 3.32
N SER A 26 17.99 27.45 4.57
CA SER A 26 18.37 26.07 4.87
C SER A 26 17.18 25.13 4.69
N ILE A 27 17.44 23.91 4.19
CA ILE A 27 16.44 22.83 4.18
C ILE A 27 16.18 22.44 5.62
N ALA A 28 14.97 22.70 6.12
CA ALA A 28 14.57 22.30 7.46
C ALA A 28 14.24 20.81 7.48
N ILE A 29 14.41 20.18 8.64
CA ILE A 29 14.06 18.77 8.83
C ILE A 29 12.93 18.73 9.86
N GLY A 30 11.86 18.03 9.51
CA GLY A 30 10.75 17.78 10.41
C GLY A 30 10.48 16.29 10.55
N VAL A 31 9.82 15.92 11.63
CA VAL A 31 9.32 14.57 11.87
C VAL A 31 7.80 14.60 11.93
N VAL A 32 7.16 13.59 11.35
CA VAL A 32 5.72 13.37 11.46
C VAL A 32 5.49 11.97 11.98
N VAL A 33 4.66 11.85 13.01
CA VAL A 33 4.43 10.60 13.72
C VAL A 33 3.11 9.96 13.29
N LEU A 34 3.21 8.80 12.64
CA LEU A 34 2.12 7.85 12.50
C LEU A 34 2.01 7.09 13.82
N PHE A 35 1.25 7.65 14.78
CA PHE A 35 1.04 7.03 16.08
C PHE A 35 -0.12 6.04 15.99
N GLU A 36 0.20 4.76 16.11
CA GLU A 36 -0.75 3.64 16.04
C GLU A 36 -1.00 3.08 17.44
N SER A 37 -2.27 2.87 17.78
CA SER A 37 -2.68 2.14 18.98
C SER A 37 -2.71 0.64 18.75
N HIS A 38 -2.67 -0.15 19.84
CA HIS A 38 -2.73 -1.62 19.78
C HIS A 38 -3.99 -2.18 19.07
N ASP A 39 -5.09 -1.42 19.00
CA ASP A 39 -6.29 -1.76 18.23
C ASP A 39 -6.25 -1.28 16.76
N HIS A 40 -5.06 -1.02 16.22
CA HIS A 40 -4.78 -0.64 14.84
C HIS A 40 -5.52 0.62 14.38
N ARG A 41 -5.53 1.64 15.23
CA ARG A 41 -6.02 2.98 14.89
C ARG A 41 -4.89 3.99 14.87
N VAL A 42 -4.92 4.88 13.89
CA VAL A 42 -3.92 5.94 13.75
C VAL A 42 -4.49 7.28 14.20
N LEU A 43 -3.72 7.99 15.02
CA LEU A 43 -4.07 9.33 15.48
C LEU A 43 -3.79 10.38 14.39
N ILE A 44 -4.77 11.25 14.16
CA ILE A 44 -4.62 12.48 13.39
C ILE A 44 -5.13 13.68 14.19
N THR A 45 -4.57 14.85 13.91
CA THR A 45 -4.90 16.14 14.53
C THR A 45 -5.35 17.15 13.49
N ARG A 46 -6.20 18.10 13.88
CA ARG A 46 -6.53 19.26 13.04
C ARG A 46 -5.81 20.48 13.57
N ARG A 47 -5.00 21.09 12.71
CA ARG A 47 -4.21 22.29 13.02
C ARG A 47 -5.14 23.44 13.39
N ALA A 48 -4.81 24.19 14.44
CA ALA A 48 -5.64 25.30 14.90
C ALA A 48 -5.83 26.36 13.79
N SER A 49 -7.05 26.87 13.67
CA SER A 49 -7.44 27.79 12.58
C SER A 49 -6.63 29.10 12.51
N HIS A 50 -5.98 29.51 13.60
CA HIS A 50 -5.18 30.74 13.68
C HIS A 50 -3.73 30.55 13.22
N LEU A 51 -3.29 29.32 12.96
CA LEU A 51 -1.93 29.03 12.53
C LEU A 51 -1.66 29.54 11.11
N ARG A 52 -0.45 30.06 10.89
CA ARG A 52 -0.05 30.67 9.61
C ARG A 52 0.06 29.66 8.46
N THR A 53 0.32 28.39 8.76
CA THR A 53 0.66 27.37 7.77
C THR A 53 -0.26 26.18 7.95
N TYR A 54 -1.00 25.86 6.87
CA TYR A 54 -2.04 24.84 6.82
C TYR A 54 -3.08 24.95 7.97
N PRO A 55 -3.70 26.13 8.20
CA PRO A 55 -4.74 26.27 9.22
C PRO A 55 -5.92 25.34 8.92
N SER A 56 -6.49 24.74 9.96
CA SER A 56 -7.65 23.82 9.86
C SER A 56 -7.42 22.55 9.04
N CYS A 57 -6.20 22.29 8.56
CA CYS A 57 -5.88 21.04 7.89
C CYS A 57 -5.72 19.89 8.89
N TRP A 58 -6.18 18.71 8.51
CA TRP A 58 -5.92 17.45 9.20
C TRP A 58 -4.53 16.93 8.83
N VAL A 59 -3.73 16.61 9.85
CA VAL A 59 -2.36 16.11 9.76
C VAL A 59 -2.12 15.00 10.77
N CYS A 60 -1.00 14.28 10.63
CA CYS A 60 -0.47 13.50 11.73
C CYS A 60 0.38 14.45 12.61
N PRO A 61 0.45 14.23 13.94
CA PRO A 61 1.27 15.05 14.83
C PRO A 61 2.73 15.14 14.37
N GLY A 62 3.35 16.31 14.52
CA GLY A 62 4.75 16.47 14.18
C GLY A 62 5.19 17.90 13.92
N GLY A 63 6.50 18.10 14.00
CA GLY A 63 7.11 19.41 13.86
C GLY A 63 8.59 19.35 13.53
N GLY A 64 9.31 20.40 13.91
CA GLY A 64 10.72 20.55 13.59
C GLY A 64 11.60 19.66 14.47
N ILE A 65 12.73 19.20 13.93
CA ILE A 65 13.76 18.55 14.74
C ILE A 65 14.70 19.62 15.31
N GLU A 66 14.82 19.65 16.63
CA GLU A 66 15.70 20.57 17.37
C GLU A 66 17.17 20.11 17.36
N GLN A 67 18.06 20.98 17.83
CA GLN A 67 19.47 20.61 18.01
C GLN A 67 19.59 19.59 19.15
N ASP A 68 20.44 18.59 18.93
CA ASP A 68 20.81 17.56 19.92
C ASP A 68 19.70 16.57 20.33
N GLU A 69 18.62 16.44 19.56
CA GLU A 69 17.63 15.36 19.71
C GLU A 69 17.68 14.33 18.56
N THR A 70 17.27 13.09 18.85
CA THR A 70 17.04 12.07 17.82
C THR A 70 15.68 12.27 17.14
N ILE A 71 15.49 11.68 15.96
CA ILE A 71 14.20 11.69 15.24
C ILE A 71 13.06 11.13 16.10
N GLU A 72 13.34 10.07 16.86
CA GLU A 72 12.37 9.46 17.78
C GLU A 72 12.03 10.40 18.95
N GLN A 73 13.05 11.05 19.54
CA GLN A 73 12.84 12.03 20.61
C GLN A 73 12.01 13.21 20.12
N ALA A 74 12.31 13.74 18.93
CA ALA A 74 11.55 14.80 18.29
C ALA A 74 10.09 14.38 18.09
N GLY A 75 9.85 13.17 17.56
CA GLY A 75 8.49 12.68 17.32
C GLY A 75 7.69 12.52 18.62
N ILE A 76 8.31 11.97 19.67
CA ILE A 76 7.67 11.82 20.99
C ILE A 76 7.40 13.18 21.63
N ARG A 77 8.33 14.15 21.50
CA ARG A 77 8.14 15.52 21.99
C ARG A 77 6.96 16.20 21.31
N GLU A 78 6.87 16.13 19.99
CA GLU A 78 5.77 16.73 19.21
C GLU A 78 4.42 16.08 19.53
N LEU A 79 4.38 14.75 19.73
CA LEU A 79 3.18 14.07 20.24
C LEU A 79 2.76 14.60 21.62
N PHE A 80 3.72 14.84 22.51
CA PHE A 80 3.41 15.40 23.82
C PHE A 80 2.94 16.86 23.74
N GLU A 81 3.59 17.69 22.93
CA GLU A 81 3.26 19.11 22.77
C GLU A 81 1.87 19.31 22.13
N GLU A 82 1.55 18.60 21.05
CA GLU A 82 0.27 18.76 20.36
C GLU A 82 -0.89 18.09 21.10
N VAL A 83 -0.68 16.88 21.62
CA VAL A 83 -1.76 15.98 22.06
C VAL A 83 -1.59 15.39 23.46
N GLY A 84 -0.53 15.77 24.18
CA GLY A 84 -0.33 15.41 25.59
C GLY A 84 -0.09 13.90 25.82
N ILE A 85 0.28 13.16 24.79
CA ILE A 85 0.54 11.72 24.88
C ILE A 85 1.98 11.51 25.34
N GLU A 86 2.13 11.00 26.56
CA GLU A 86 3.41 10.56 27.09
C GLU A 86 3.72 9.14 26.61
N VAL A 87 4.85 8.99 25.92
CA VAL A 87 5.31 7.70 25.39
C VAL A 87 6.50 7.22 26.21
N ASN A 88 6.29 6.21 27.05
CA ASN A 88 7.38 5.51 27.72
C ASN A 88 8.03 4.52 26.76
N LYS A 89 9.36 4.45 26.71
CA LYS A 89 10.08 3.48 25.84
C LYS A 89 9.71 2.02 26.09
N ASN A 90 9.24 1.69 27.30
CA ASN A 90 8.81 0.33 27.63
C ASN A 90 7.38 0.01 27.13
N GLU A 91 6.61 1.02 26.73
CA GLU A 91 5.25 0.91 26.20
C GLU A 91 5.22 1.00 24.67
N LEU A 92 6.40 1.08 24.04
CA LEU A 92 6.56 1.04 22.60
C LEU A 92 6.77 -0.39 22.12
N GLU A 93 5.90 -0.83 21.22
CA GLU A 93 6.09 -2.11 20.54
C GLU A 93 7.10 -1.94 19.41
N THR A 94 6.95 -0.87 18.62
CA THR A 94 7.84 -0.55 17.51
C THR A 94 8.04 0.96 17.33
N SER A 95 9.22 1.34 16.83
CA SER A 95 9.54 2.68 16.35
C SER A 95 10.39 2.53 15.08
N LYS A 96 9.83 2.93 13.92
CA LYS A 96 10.47 2.74 12.61
C LYS A 96 10.30 3.95 11.70
N ILE A 97 11.39 4.34 11.03
CA ILE A 97 11.33 5.33 9.95
C ILE A 97 10.74 4.64 8.72
N LEU A 98 9.60 5.13 8.24
CA LEU A 98 8.93 4.59 7.05
C LEU A 98 9.42 5.25 5.76
N ALA A 99 9.57 6.58 5.74
CA ALA A 99 9.95 7.30 4.52
C ALA A 99 10.46 8.72 4.78
N LEU A 100 11.04 9.30 3.72
CA LEU A 100 11.38 10.71 3.63
C LEU A 100 10.49 11.39 2.58
N TRP A 101 9.98 12.57 2.90
CA TRP A 101 9.14 13.37 2.02
C TRP A 101 9.63 14.80 1.91
N GLU A 102 10.07 15.16 0.70
CA GLU A 102 10.39 16.53 0.36
C GLU A 102 9.11 17.36 0.19
N SER A 103 9.00 18.43 0.99
CA SER A 103 7.87 19.36 1.06
C SER A 103 8.31 20.81 0.90
N SER A 104 7.42 21.66 0.38
CA SER A 104 7.66 23.08 0.17
C SER A 104 6.45 23.92 0.57
N PHE A 105 6.68 25.18 0.92
CA PHE A 105 5.61 26.17 1.07
C PHE A 105 5.98 27.45 0.31
N PRO A 106 5.16 27.94 -0.63
CA PRO A 106 3.97 27.30 -1.19
C PRO A 106 4.25 25.92 -1.85
N VAL A 107 3.19 25.13 -2.05
CA VAL A 107 3.31 23.72 -2.47
C VAL A 107 3.70 23.55 -3.94
N ASP A 108 3.49 24.57 -4.76
CA ASP A 108 3.83 24.62 -6.18
C ASP A 108 4.16 26.05 -6.61
N LEU A 109 4.57 26.23 -7.86
CA LEU A 109 4.93 27.55 -8.42
C LEU A 109 3.72 28.43 -8.78
N ASN A 110 2.52 27.87 -8.94
CA ASN A 110 1.32 28.63 -9.24
C ASN A 110 0.92 29.52 -8.05
N HIS A 111 1.28 29.09 -6.84
CA HIS A 111 1.03 29.83 -5.60
C HIS A 111 2.21 30.74 -5.18
N GLY A 112 3.25 30.83 -6.01
CA GLY A 112 4.42 31.68 -5.82
C GLY A 112 5.71 30.91 -5.58
N LEU A 113 6.83 31.64 -5.49
CA LEU A 113 8.14 31.04 -5.25
C LEU A 113 8.19 30.35 -3.88
N PRO A 114 8.83 29.16 -3.77
CA PRO A 114 8.97 28.46 -2.50
C PRO A 114 9.73 29.31 -1.49
N ARG A 115 9.12 29.52 -0.33
CA ARG A 115 9.67 30.27 0.81
C ARG A 115 10.21 29.37 1.90
N ARG A 116 9.75 28.11 1.94
CA ARG A 116 10.24 27.09 2.87
C ARG A 116 10.46 25.78 2.13
N HIS A 117 11.46 25.04 2.59
CA HIS A 117 11.85 23.73 2.08
C HIS A 117 12.07 22.81 3.27
N HIS A 118 11.36 21.69 3.30
CA HIS A 118 11.49 20.70 4.37
C HIS A 118 11.76 19.31 3.80
N ILE A 119 12.58 18.53 4.50
CA ILE A 119 12.54 17.08 4.45
C ILE A 119 11.75 16.60 5.67
N VAL A 120 10.62 15.98 5.41
CA VAL A 120 9.76 15.40 6.44
C VAL A 120 10.10 13.93 6.58
N ILE A 121 10.37 13.48 7.80
CA ILE A 121 10.64 12.09 8.14
C ILE A 121 9.36 11.50 8.72
N TYR A 122 8.81 10.47 8.07
CA TYR A 122 7.68 9.73 8.61
C TYR A 122 8.16 8.65 9.57
N LEU A 123 7.86 8.83 10.84
CA LEU A 123 8.13 7.89 11.91
C LEU A 123 6.83 7.16 12.27
N HIS A 124 6.85 5.84 12.26
CA HIS A 124 5.75 5.03 12.78
C HIS A 124 6.10 4.58 14.19
N VAL A 125 5.15 4.80 15.10
CA VAL A 125 5.29 4.56 16.54
C VAL A 125 4.06 3.79 16.99
N GLU A 126 4.28 2.60 17.51
CA GLU A 126 3.20 1.68 17.92
C GLU A 126 3.13 1.61 19.45
N SER A 127 1.95 1.89 19.98
CA SER A 127 1.64 1.87 21.40
C SER A 127 1.09 0.50 21.80
N SER A 128 1.54 -0.03 22.93
CA SER A 128 1.00 -1.26 23.52
C SER A 128 -0.42 -1.09 24.12
N ARG A 129 -0.96 0.13 24.10
CA ARG A 129 -2.29 0.49 24.64
C ARG A 129 -3.31 0.68 23.53
N ALA A 130 -4.56 0.31 23.80
CA ALA A 130 -5.67 0.56 22.90
C ALA A 130 -6.04 2.06 22.83
N SER A 131 -6.66 2.49 21.74
CA SER A 131 -6.98 3.90 21.48
C SER A 131 -7.87 4.55 22.55
N ASP A 132 -8.76 3.78 23.18
CA ASP A 132 -9.65 4.23 24.26
C ASP A 132 -8.98 4.29 25.64
N GLU A 133 -7.85 3.60 25.80
CA GLU A 133 -7.01 3.67 26.99
C GLU A 133 -6.06 4.87 26.96
N ILE A 134 -5.78 5.44 25.78
CA ILE A 134 -4.83 6.54 25.59
C ILE A 134 -5.54 7.88 25.85
N ALA A 135 -5.14 8.57 26.91
CA ALA A 135 -5.66 9.88 27.23
C ALA A 135 -5.05 10.96 26.33
N VAL A 136 -5.87 11.56 25.47
CA VAL A 136 -5.48 12.65 24.57
C VAL A 136 -5.82 14.00 25.21
N LYS A 137 -4.84 14.90 25.30
CA LYS A 137 -4.99 16.26 25.82
C LYS A 137 -4.39 17.25 24.82
N ILE A 138 -5.24 17.80 23.97
CA ILE A 138 -4.82 18.75 22.95
C ILE A 138 -4.33 20.07 23.55
N ASP A 139 -3.34 20.69 22.93
CA ASP A 139 -3.01 22.11 23.10
C ASP A 139 -3.74 22.95 22.03
N PRO A 140 -4.77 23.76 22.40
CA PRO A 140 -5.51 24.58 21.45
C PRO A 140 -4.70 25.66 20.72
N SER A 141 -3.48 25.95 21.17
CA SER A 141 -2.56 26.83 20.45
C SER A 141 -1.96 26.15 19.20
N GLU A 142 -1.88 24.82 19.19
CA GLU A 142 -1.34 24.03 18.07
C GLU A 142 -2.44 23.30 17.30
N VAL A 143 -3.36 22.62 17.99
CA VAL A 143 -4.39 21.78 17.39
C VAL A 143 -5.75 21.98 18.06
N ASP A 144 -6.82 22.04 17.26
CA ASP A 144 -8.18 22.26 17.77
C ASP A 144 -9.09 21.02 17.67
N ALA A 145 -8.60 19.93 17.11
CA ALA A 145 -9.32 18.66 17.06
C ALA A 145 -8.36 17.46 16.92
N TYR A 146 -8.85 16.27 17.25
CA TYR A 146 -8.18 15.00 16.95
C TYR A 146 -9.18 13.90 16.60
N ALA A 147 -8.71 12.88 15.89
CA ALA A 147 -9.48 11.68 15.57
C ALA A 147 -8.59 10.44 15.53
N TRP A 148 -9.17 9.30 15.89
CA TRP A 148 -8.57 7.98 15.73
C TRP A 148 -9.19 7.28 14.53
N LEU A 149 -8.40 7.07 13.48
CA LEU A 149 -8.85 6.43 12.25
C LEU A 149 -8.56 4.93 12.26
N SER A 150 -9.57 4.11 11.97
CA SER A 150 -9.36 2.67 11.75
C SER A 150 -8.66 2.40 10.42
N TYR A 151 -8.11 1.19 10.26
CA TYR A 151 -7.58 0.72 8.98
C TYR A 151 -8.57 0.92 7.82
N GLU A 152 -9.84 0.54 8.00
CA GLU A 152 -10.90 0.69 6.98
C GLU A 152 -11.11 2.16 6.58
N GLN A 153 -11.09 3.08 7.56
CA GLN A 153 -11.18 4.51 7.27
C GLN A 153 -9.94 4.98 6.49
N ILE A 154 -8.75 4.53 6.86
CA ILE A 154 -7.51 4.88 6.16
C ILE A 154 -7.51 4.34 4.72
N GLU A 155 -7.98 3.11 4.53
CA GLU A 155 -8.15 2.48 3.22
C GLU A 155 -9.13 3.30 2.35
N ASN A 156 -10.27 3.72 2.90
CA ASN A 156 -11.23 4.58 2.21
C ASN A 156 -10.64 5.95 1.81
N ILE A 157 -9.79 6.56 2.67
CA ILE A 157 -9.07 7.80 2.35
C ILE A 157 -8.11 7.58 1.17
N TYR A 158 -7.45 6.42 1.11
CA TYR A 158 -6.47 6.10 0.08
C TYR A 158 -7.10 5.74 -1.26
N GLU A 159 -8.12 4.88 -1.25
CA GLU A 159 -8.78 4.38 -2.46
C GLU A 159 -9.63 5.43 -3.17
N ARG A 160 -9.93 6.56 -2.52
CA ARG A 160 -10.83 7.61 -3.03
C ARG A 160 -12.09 6.99 -3.63
N ALA A 161 -12.78 6.16 -2.85
CA ALA A 161 -13.96 5.47 -3.33
C ALA A 161 -15.04 6.51 -3.69
N ASP A 162 -15.09 6.88 -4.97
CA ASP A 162 -16.10 7.75 -5.60
C ASP A 162 -17.53 7.15 -5.50
N SER A 163 -17.69 5.97 -4.88
CA SER A 163 -18.93 5.19 -4.85
C SER A 163 -19.80 5.34 -3.60
N LEU A 164 -19.40 6.14 -2.59
CA LEU A 164 -20.21 6.40 -1.39
C LEU A 164 -20.14 7.86 -0.96
N GLU A 165 -20.37 8.78 -1.90
CA GLU A 165 -20.52 10.20 -1.58
C GLU A 165 -21.71 10.42 -0.61
N ASN A 166 -21.42 11.00 0.56
CA ASN A 166 -22.33 11.71 1.49
C ASN A 166 -22.94 11.01 2.72
N LEU A 167 -22.55 9.79 3.11
CA LEU A 167 -23.08 9.18 4.37
C LEU A 167 -22.06 8.63 5.37
N CYS A 168 -20.78 8.57 5.03
CA CYS A 168 -19.76 8.14 5.99
C CYS A 168 -19.37 9.30 6.91
N LEU A 169 -19.38 9.03 8.21
CA LEU A 169 -18.92 9.95 9.25
C LEU A 169 -17.71 9.35 9.97
N PHE A 170 -16.81 10.19 10.45
CA PHE A 170 -15.78 9.78 11.39
C PHE A 170 -15.95 10.53 12.71
N LYS A 171 -15.63 9.85 13.81
CA LYS A 171 -15.71 10.42 15.15
C LYS A 171 -14.44 11.22 15.44
N ALA A 172 -14.61 12.48 15.79
CA ALA A 172 -13.53 13.36 16.21
C ALA A 172 -13.89 14.03 17.54
N TYR A 173 -12.87 14.37 18.32
CA TYR A 173 -13.01 15.35 19.38
C TYR A 173 -12.62 16.72 18.83
N VAL A 174 -13.45 17.73 19.07
CA VAL A 174 -13.21 19.12 18.68
C VAL A 174 -13.21 19.99 19.94
N HIS A 175 -12.21 20.84 20.09
CA HIS A 175 -12.07 21.76 21.22
C HIS A 175 -13.35 22.60 21.39
N LEU A 176 -13.81 22.77 22.64
CA LEU A 176 -15.06 23.43 23.04
C LEU A 176 -16.37 22.74 22.59
N THR A 177 -16.35 21.90 21.57
CA THR A 177 -17.53 21.18 21.06
C THR A 177 -17.66 19.79 21.68
N GLY A 178 -16.54 19.14 22.01
CA GLY A 178 -16.51 17.76 22.46
C GLY A 178 -16.51 16.77 21.29
N ILE A 179 -17.04 15.57 21.53
CA ILE A 179 -17.07 14.50 20.52
C ILE A 179 -18.18 14.79 19.50
N CYS A 180 -17.83 14.78 18.22
CA CYS A 180 -18.73 14.98 17.10
C CYS A 180 -18.47 13.96 15.98
N ASP A 181 -19.52 13.66 15.23
CA ASP A 181 -19.43 12.92 13.98
C ASP A 181 -19.23 13.92 12.83
N LEU A 182 -18.08 13.84 12.17
CA LEU A 182 -17.68 14.73 11.09
C LEU A 182 -17.84 14.06 9.72
N PRO A 183 -18.25 14.81 8.69
CA PRO A 183 -18.28 14.32 7.31
C PRO A 183 -16.93 13.76 6.86
N PHE A 184 -16.93 12.57 6.26
CA PHE A 184 -15.71 11.92 5.81
C PHE A 184 -15.06 12.62 4.59
N ASP A 185 -15.82 13.44 3.87
CA ASP A 185 -15.34 14.27 2.74
C ASP A 185 -14.24 15.26 3.14
N LEU A 186 -14.19 15.67 4.42
CA LEU A 186 -13.10 16.46 5.01
C LEU A 186 -11.74 15.74 4.94
N LEU A 187 -11.74 14.41 4.86
CA LEU A 187 -10.52 13.60 4.79
C LEU A 187 -10.18 13.13 3.37
N THR A 188 -11.17 13.05 2.47
CA THR A 188 -11.01 12.50 1.12
C THR A 188 -10.83 13.59 0.05
N THR A 189 -11.48 14.75 0.19
CA THR A 189 -11.48 15.80 -0.83
C THR A 189 -10.10 16.43 -0.96
N ALA A 190 -9.64 16.60 -2.20
CA ALA A 190 -8.36 17.22 -2.53
C ALA A 190 -8.55 18.67 -3.03
N ASP A 191 -9.51 19.41 -2.47
CA ASP A 191 -9.71 20.82 -2.81
C ASP A 191 -8.78 21.70 -1.96
N TYR A 192 -7.90 22.42 -2.64
CA TYR A 192 -6.97 23.36 -2.02
C TYR A 192 -7.68 24.62 -1.47
N ASN A 193 -8.86 24.95 -1.99
CA ASN A 193 -9.66 26.08 -1.51
C ASN A 193 -10.49 25.73 -0.27
N GLN A 194 -10.66 24.44 0.02
CA GLN A 194 -11.31 23.98 1.24
C GLN A 194 -10.36 24.21 2.41
N LYS A 195 -10.79 25.04 3.37
CA LYS A 195 -9.99 25.40 4.55
C LYS A 195 -9.70 24.21 5.46
N GLU A 196 -10.59 23.21 5.47
CA GLU A 196 -10.45 22.00 6.26
C GLU A 196 -10.35 20.79 5.33
N ASN A 197 -9.15 20.24 5.22
CA ASN A 197 -8.85 19.07 4.40
C ASN A 197 -7.70 18.26 5.00
N LEU A 198 -7.55 17.00 4.56
CA LEU A 198 -6.36 16.21 4.84
C LEU A 198 -5.21 16.63 3.93
N THR A 199 -4.03 16.90 4.51
CA THR A 199 -2.87 17.30 3.69
C THR A 199 -2.38 16.18 2.79
N ASN A 200 -1.77 16.53 1.66
CA ASN A 200 -1.19 15.53 0.74
C ASN A 200 -0.08 14.70 1.38
N GLY A 201 0.70 15.28 2.30
CA GLY A 201 1.71 14.54 3.05
C GLY A 201 1.07 13.50 3.97
N THR A 202 0.02 13.87 4.70
CA THR A 202 -0.71 12.93 5.56
C THR A 202 -1.43 11.86 4.77
N ARG A 203 -2.03 12.20 3.62
CA ARG A 203 -2.63 11.21 2.70
C ARG A 203 -1.59 10.19 2.21
N PHE A 204 -0.38 10.64 1.87
CA PHE A 204 0.73 9.75 1.52
C PHE A 204 1.14 8.87 2.71
N ALA A 205 1.25 9.44 3.91
CA ALA A 205 1.64 8.70 5.10
C ALA A 205 0.62 7.59 5.46
N LEU A 206 -0.66 7.93 5.50
CA LEU A 206 -1.73 6.99 5.83
C LEU A 206 -1.94 5.94 4.73
N GLY A 207 -2.07 6.37 3.48
CA GLY A 207 -2.41 5.46 2.39
C GLY A 207 -1.21 4.67 1.87
N GLN A 208 -0.12 5.35 1.54
CA GLN A 208 1.03 4.67 0.92
C GLN A 208 1.92 3.99 1.96
N LEU A 209 2.20 4.63 3.11
CA LEU A 209 3.16 4.08 4.06
C LEU A 209 2.51 3.12 5.05
N TYR A 210 1.43 3.56 5.71
CA TYR A 210 0.79 2.76 6.74
C TYR A 210 0.11 1.51 6.18
N ILE A 211 -0.72 1.60 5.13
CA ILE A 211 -1.34 0.40 4.53
C ILE A 211 -0.29 -0.59 4.02
N GLN A 212 0.77 -0.10 3.35
CA GLN A 212 1.84 -0.98 2.89
C GLN A 212 2.56 -1.65 4.05
N ASN A 213 2.85 -0.90 5.11
CA ASN A 213 3.50 -1.42 6.30
C ASN A 213 2.62 -2.46 7.01
N PHE A 214 1.34 -2.15 7.23
CA PHE A 214 0.36 -3.06 7.84
C PHE A 214 0.25 -4.37 7.05
N PHE A 215 0.16 -4.29 5.73
CA PHE A 215 0.14 -5.47 4.87
C PHE A 215 1.44 -6.29 4.99
N MET A 216 2.60 -5.64 5.03
CA MET A 216 3.89 -6.33 5.20
C MET A 216 4.00 -7.04 6.55
N ASP A 217 3.52 -6.41 7.63
CA ASP A 217 3.52 -6.98 8.98
C ASP A 217 2.57 -8.19 9.06
N GLN A 218 1.39 -8.13 8.43
CA GLN A 218 0.46 -9.27 8.31
C GLN A 218 1.07 -10.43 7.50
N VAL A 219 1.75 -10.13 6.38
CA VAL A 219 2.43 -11.15 5.57
C VAL A 219 3.61 -11.77 6.31
N ALA A 220 4.39 -10.98 7.05
CA ALA A 220 5.48 -11.46 7.89
C ALA A 220 4.95 -12.38 8.99
N TRP A 221 3.88 -11.99 9.68
CA TRP A 221 3.23 -12.79 10.72
C TRP A 221 2.65 -14.10 10.17
N LEU A 222 1.99 -14.07 9.01
CA LEU A 222 1.51 -15.28 8.33
C LEU A 222 2.66 -16.20 7.92
N SER A 223 3.79 -15.63 7.49
CA SER A 223 5.00 -16.39 7.18
C SER A 223 5.56 -17.08 8.42
N GLU A 224 5.64 -16.38 9.56
CA GLU A 224 6.12 -16.96 10.83
C GLU A 224 5.19 -18.05 11.35
N LYS A 225 3.87 -17.86 11.33
CA LYS A 225 2.91 -18.88 11.76
C LYS A 225 2.92 -20.11 10.87
N ASN A 226 3.04 -19.94 9.55
CA ASN A 226 3.16 -21.07 8.63
C ASN A 226 4.52 -21.78 8.76
N PHE A 227 5.58 -21.04 9.11
CA PHE A 227 6.90 -21.61 9.43
C PHE A 227 6.87 -22.43 10.72
N VAL A 228 6.26 -21.91 11.80
CA VAL A 228 6.10 -22.62 13.08
C VAL A 228 5.15 -23.82 12.92
N ALA A 229 4.03 -23.67 12.20
CA ALA A 229 3.14 -24.78 11.88
C ALA A 229 3.83 -25.84 11.02
N GLY A 230 4.70 -25.44 10.07
CA GLY A 230 5.52 -26.33 9.28
C GLY A 230 6.59 -27.07 10.10
N LEU A 231 7.21 -26.40 11.07
CA LEU A 231 8.13 -27.00 12.04
C LEU A 231 7.43 -28.00 12.97
N LEU A 232 6.25 -27.65 13.48
CA LEU A 232 5.43 -28.54 14.32
C LEU A 232 4.91 -29.74 13.51
N ALA A 233 4.40 -29.53 12.30
CA ALA A 233 3.97 -30.60 11.40
C ALA A 233 5.16 -31.49 10.97
N GLY A 234 6.35 -30.91 10.79
CA GLY A 234 7.59 -31.65 10.53
C GLY A 234 8.07 -32.46 11.74
N PHE A 235 7.92 -31.92 12.96
CA PHE A 235 8.28 -32.61 14.20
C PHE A 235 7.33 -33.77 14.52
N PHE A 236 6.01 -33.59 14.37
CA PHE A 236 5.03 -34.66 14.57
C PHE A 236 4.96 -35.64 13.38
N GLY A 237 5.14 -35.16 12.15
CA GLY A 237 5.24 -36.01 10.96
C GLY A 237 6.51 -36.87 10.93
N GLY A 238 7.63 -36.34 11.45
CA GLY A 238 8.89 -37.08 11.61
C GLY A 238 8.81 -38.19 12.65
N LEU A 239 8.08 -37.99 13.76
CA LEU A 239 7.82 -39.03 14.76
C LEU A 239 6.86 -40.11 14.24
N ALA A 240 5.86 -39.75 13.43
CA ALA A 240 4.95 -40.71 12.79
C ALA A 240 5.64 -41.56 11.71
N LEU A 241 6.55 -40.97 10.93
CA LEU A 241 7.34 -41.70 9.92
C LEU A 241 8.42 -42.60 10.55
N GLY A 242 8.99 -42.21 11.70
CA GLY A 242 9.92 -43.05 12.45
C GLY A 242 9.27 -44.29 13.06
N TRP A 243 7.99 -44.21 13.46
CA TRP A 243 7.25 -45.35 13.99
C TRP A 243 6.80 -46.34 12.90
N LEU A 244 6.53 -45.86 11.69
CA LEU A 244 6.08 -46.70 10.57
C LEU A 244 7.19 -47.50 9.88
N PHE A 245 8.48 -47.21 10.14
CA PHE A 245 9.61 -47.97 9.60
C PHE A 245 10.21 -49.01 10.57
N SER A 246 9.66 -49.17 11.79
CA SER A 246 10.13 -50.19 12.76
C SER A 246 9.35 -51.51 12.74
N SER A 247 8.36 -51.69 11.86
CA SER A 247 7.58 -52.93 11.79
C SER A 247 7.31 -53.34 10.35
N SER A 248 8.29 -54.00 9.75
CA SER A 248 8.13 -54.74 8.50
C SER A 248 7.53 -56.13 8.77
N LEU A 249 6.64 -56.54 7.87
CA LEU A 249 6.37 -57.90 7.35
C LEU A 249 4.90 -58.37 7.52
N PHE A 250 4.13 -58.39 6.42
CA PHE A 250 3.55 -59.60 5.80
C PHE A 250 2.43 -59.30 4.76
N VAL A 251 2.73 -59.60 3.48
CA VAL A 251 1.97 -60.46 2.55
C VAL A 251 0.56 -60.08 2.00
N SER A 252 0.56 -59.79 0.68
CA SER A 252 -0.20 -60.38 -0.45
C SER A 252 -1.65 -59.99 -0.84
N ASN A 253 -1.74 -59.51 -2.09
CA ASN A 253 -2.72 -59.71 -3.19
C ASN A 253 -4.21 -60.03 -2.91
N LYS A 254 -5.12 -59.21 -3.50
CA LYS A 254 -6.12 -59.68 -4.52
C LYS A 254 -6.96 -58.57 -5.20
N VAL A 255 -6.86 -58.59 -6.52
CA VAL A 255 -7.76 -58.29 -7.67
C VAL A 255 -9.30 -58.14 -7.48
N LYS A 256 -9.90 -57.28 -8.34
CA LYS A 256 -11.19 -57.30 -9.12
C LYS A 256 -12.33 -56.28 -8.81
N THR A 257 -12.40 -55.25 -9.67
CA THR A 257 -13.45 -54.86 -10.65
C THR A 257 -14.98 -54.90 -10.35
N VAL A 258 -15.66 -53.82 -10.79
CA VAL A 258 -16.95 -53.70 -11.57
C VAL A 258 -18.14 -52.95 -10.90
N SER A 259 -18.54 -51.80 -11.54
CA SER A 259 -19.88 -51.21 -11.83
C SER A 259 -20.99 -51.11 -10.75
N ASN A 260 -22.06 -50.32 -10.83
CA ASN A 260 -22.61 -49.24 -11.67
C ASN A 260 -23.83 -48.68 -10.88
N ALA A 261 -24.22 -47.45 -11.22
CA ALA A 261 -25.60 -46.88 -11.19
C ALA A 261 -26.36 -46.76 -9.84
N PHE A 262 -26.86 -45.56 -9.53
CA PHE A 262 -28.26 -45.18 -9.84
C PHE A 262 -28.58 -43.72 -9.43
N ASP A 263 -29.49 -43.19 -10.22
CA ASP A 263 -30.15 -41.89 -10.32
C ASP A 263 -30.86 -41.38 -9.04
N SER A 264 -30.88 -40.06 -8.82
CA SER A 264 -32.12 -39.35 -8.45
C SER A 264 -31.94 -37.83 -8.57
N THR A 265 -32.87 -37.26 -9.31
CA THR A 265 -33.13 -35.85 -9.57
C THR A 265 -33.65 -35.10 -8.35
N LYS A 266 -33.30 -33.82 -8.24
CA LYS A 266 -34.19 -32.76 -7.71
C LYS A 266 -33.73 -31.39 -8.19
N ASP A 267 -34.63 -30.76 -8.95
CA ASP A 267 -34.60 -29.36 -9.37
C ASP A 267 -34.68 -28.42 -8.16
N GLU A 268 -33.74 -27.48 -8.06
CA GLU A 268 -33.99 -26.16 -7.50
C GLU A 268 -33.37 -25.12 -8.44
N ARG A 269 -34.22 -24.15 -8.83
CA ARG A 269 -33.93 -23.07 -9.76
C ARG A 269 -33.33 -21.92 -8.97
N ASP A 270 -32.12 -21.50 -9.33
CA ASP A 270 -31.61 -20.17 -9.03
C ASP A 270 -30.92 -19.61 -10.29
N ASP A 271 -31.26 -18.38 -10.63
CA ASP A 271 -30.83 -17.66 -11.83
C ASP A 271 -29.31 -17.41 -11.84
N GLU A 272 -28.54 -18.34 -12.42
CA GLU A 272 -27.17 -18.07 -12.87
C GLU A 272 -27.20 -17.26 -14.17
N ARG A 273 -27.00 -15.93 -14.07
CA ARG A 273 -26.47 -15.16 -15.20
C ARG A 273 -25.03 -15.61 -15.45
N SER A 274 -24.86 -16.50 -16.42
CA SER A 274 -23.58 -16.90 -16.97
C SER A 274 -22.82 -15.68 -17.49
N PHE A 275 -21.71 -15.34 -16.84
CA PHE A 275 -20.72 -14.42 -17.40
C PHE A 275 -19.82 -15.23 -18.34
N GLU A 276 -20.23 -15.33 -19.60
CA GLU A 276 -19.35 -15.77 -20.69
C GLU A 276 -18.27 -14.69 -20.89
N PRO A 277 -16.96 -14.98 -20.75
CA PRO A 277 -15.93 -14.01 -21.08
C PRO A 277 -15.73 -14.01 -22.60
N GLY A 278 -16.67 -13.38 -23.31
CA GLY A 278 -16.46 -12.97 -24.68
C GLY A 278 -15.40 -11.88 -24.71
N CYS A 279 -14.17 -12.23 -25.11
CA CYS A 279 -13.11 -11.25 -25.36
C CYS A 279 -13.52 -10.41 -26.57
N SER A 280 -14.24 -9.31 -26.34
CA SER A 280 -14.55 -8.33 -27.38
C SER A 280 -13.33 -7.44 -27.59
N ASP A 281 -12.65 -7.59 -28.73
CA ASP A 281 -11.60 -6.66 -29.18
C ASP A 281 -12.23 -5.29 -29.52
N THR A 282 -12.67 -4.54 -28.52
CA THR A 282 -13.18 -3.17 -28.69
C THR A 282 -12.03 -2.16 -28.65
N GLU A 283 -12.10 -1.14 -29.51
CA GLU A 283 -11.17 -0.01 -29.54
C GLU A 283 -11.37 0.86 -28.29
N GLY A 284 -10.83 0.42 -27.16
CA GLY A 284 -10.95 1.13 -25.88
C GLY A 284 -10.59 0.32 -24.65
N GLU A 285 -10.50 -1.01 -24.72
CA GLU A 285 -10.15 -1.82 -23.56
C GLU A 285 -8.66 -1.75 -23.21
N TYR A 286 -8.36 -1.51 -21.94
CA TYR A 286 -7.02 -1.56 -21.36
C TYR A 286 -6.93 -2.67 -20.33
N LYS A 287 -5.77 -3.33 -20.26
CA LYS A 287 -5.52 -4.36 -19.24
C LYS A 287 -4.06 -4.41 -18.83
N MET A 288 -3.80 -5.20 -17.81
CA MET A 288 -2.48 -5.68 -17.43
C MET A 288 -2.47 -7.21 -17.48
N VAL A 289 -1.41 -7.82 -18.00
CA VAL A 289 -1.22 -9.26 -17.97
C VAL A 289 -0.06 -9.61 -17.03
N LEU A 290 -0.30 -10.58 -16.15
CA LEU A 290 0.66 -11.11 -15.19
C LEU A 290 1.02 -12.53 -15.62
N VAL A 291 2.24 -12.74 -16.08
CA VAL A 291 2.72 -14.05 -16.54
C VAL A 291 3.50 -14.72 -15.42
N VAL A 292 2.96 -15.81 -14.89
CA VAL A 292 3.52 -16.57 -13.78
C VAL A 292 4.30 -17.78 -14.29
N ARG A 293 5.48 -18.01 -13.76
CA ARG A 293 6.23 -19.26 -13.99
C ARG A 293 5.62 -20.43 -13.23
N ASN A 294 4.99 -21.33 -13.98
CA ASN A 294 4.32 -22.51 -13.45
C ASN A 294 5.28 -23.68 -13.16
N ASP A 295 6.48 -23.67 -13.74
CA ASP A 295 7.54 -24.65 -13.50
C ASP A 295 8.09 -24.56 -12.06
N LEU A 296 8.01 -23.39 -11.46
CA LEU A 296 8.44 -23.12 -10.08
C LEU A 296 7.53 -23.72 -8.99
N LYS A 297 6.34 -24.22 -9.36
CA LYS A 297 5.34 -24.83 -8.44
C LYS A 297 5.09 -23.99 -7.16
N MET A 298 5.03 -22.68 -7.32
CA MET A 298 4.77 -21.76 -6.21
C MET A 298 3.39 -22.02 -5.60
N GLY A 299 3.30 -21.99 -4.27
CA GLY A 299 2.01 -22.05 -3.55
C GLY A 299 1.14 -20.83 -3.87
N LYS A 300 -0.18 -20.99 -3.80
CA LYS A 300 -1.18 -19.96 -4.19
C LYS A 300 -0.92 -18.59 -3.54
N GLY A 301 -0.61 -18.57 -2.23
CA GLY A 301 -0.31 -17.32 -1.52
C GLY A 301 0.95 -16.62 -2.03
N LYS A 302 2.00 -17.39 -2.35
CA LYS A 302 3.23 -16.84 -2.95
C LYS A 302 2.97 -16.29 -4.35
N VAL A 303 2.18 -16.98 -5.16
CA VAL A 303 1.80 -16.49 -6.49
C VAL A 303 1.04 -15.17 -6.39
N ALA A 304 0.06 -15.09 -5.49
CA ALA A 304 -0.69 -13.86 -5.25
C ALA A 304 0.24 -12.70 -4.86
N ALA A 305 1.15 -12.90 -3.90
CA ALA A 305 2.11 -11.88 -3.49
C ALA A 305 3.04 -11.42 -4.65
N GLN A 306 3.55 -12.36 -5.43
CA GLN A 306 4.43 -12.06 -6.57
C GLN A 306 3.68 -11.32 -7.70
N CYS A 307 2.42 -11.68 -7.94
CA CYS A 307 1.52 -10.95 -8.84
C CYS A 307 1.27 -9.52 -8.34
N SER A 308 1.02 -9.32 -7.05
CA SER A 308 0.85 -7.98 -6.46
C SER A 308 2.10 -7.12 -6.64
N HIS A 309 3.30 -7.67 -6.42
CA HIS A 309 4.55 -6.96 -6.68
C HIS A 309 4.73 -6.59 -8.17
N ALA A 310 4.40 -7.51 -9.08
CA ALA A 310 4.46 -7.25 -10.51
C ALA A 310 3.48 -6.14 -10.93
N THR A 311 2.26 -6.16 -10.41
CA THR A 311 1.25 -5.11 -10.65
C THR A 311 1.72 -3.75 -10.14
N LEU A 312 2.15 -3.66 -8.89
CA LEU A 312 2.61 -2.39 -8.31
C LEU A 312 3.81 -1.83 -9.08
N GLY A 313 4.79 -2.67 -9.42
CA GLY A 313 5.96 -2.24 -10.17
C GLY A 313 5.65 -1.84 -11.62
N CYS A 314 4.62 -2.44 -12.25
CA CYS A 314 4.13 -1.99 -13.55
C CYS A 314 3.38 -0.65 -13.44
N PHE A 315 2.52 -0.50 -12.44
CA PHE A 315 1.77 0.74 -12.19
C PHE A 315 2.72 1.92 -11.95
N GLN A 316 3.68 1.80 -11.03
CA GLN A 316 4.65 2.87 -10.74
C GLN A 316 5.43 3.31 -12.00
N LYS A 317 5.90 2.34 -12.80
CA LYS A 317 6.58 2.64 -14.06
C LYS A 317 5.66 3.29 -15.09
N ALA A 318 4.41 2.86 -15.16
CA ALA A 318 3.44 3.41 -16.10
C ALA A 318 3.03 4.83 -15.73
N CYS A 319 2.94 5.17 -14.44
CA CYS A 319 2.71 6.56 -14.00
C CYS A 319 3.82 7.52 -14.49
N GLU A 320 5.06 7.04 -14.57
CA GLU A 320 6.20 7.83 -15.06
C GLU A 320 6.29 7.85 -16.60
N GLN A 321 5.99 6.73 -17.26
CA GLN A 321 6.26 6.54 -18.69
C GLN A 321 5.06 6.86 -19.58
N ASN A 322 3.83 6.60 -19.10
CA ASN A 322 2.59 6.70 -19.86
C ASN A 322 1.37 6.87 -18.92
N PRO A 323 1.22 8.04 -18.27
CA PRO A 323 0.15 8.30 -17.31
C PRO A 323 -1.25 8.18 -17.93
N ASP A 324 -1.45 8.58 -19.20
CA ASP A 324 -2.74 8.45 -19.89
C ASP A 324 -3.20 6.99 -20.01
N SER A 325 -2.25 6.06 -20.20
CA SER A 325 -2.54 4.62 -20.22
C SER A 325 -2.92 4.10 -18.84
N VAL A 326 -2.46 4.74 -17.76
CA VAL A 326 -2.87 4.42 -16.40
C VAL A 326 -4.30 4.91 -16.21
N ASP A 327 -4.58 6.19 -16.45
CA ASP A 327 -5.91 6.78 -16.30
C ASP A 327 -6.97 5.98 -17.08
N THR A 328 -6.69 5.68 -18.35
CA THR A 328 -7.61 4.88 -19.17
C THR A 328 -7.82 3.48 -18.59
N TRP A 329 -6.76 2.81 -18.15
CA TRP A 329 -6.88 1.50 -17.50
C TRP A 329 -7.71 1.53 -16.22
N PHE A 330 -7.58 2.59 -15.40
CA PHE A 330 -8.44 2.80 -14.23
C PHE A 330 -9.91 2.95 -14.63
N THR A 331 -10.20 3.79 -15.63
CA THR A 331 -11.58 3.96 -16.14
C THR A 331 -12.16 2.69 -16.76
N CYS A 332 -11.32 1.77 -17.24
CA CYS A 332 -11.72 0.46 -17.75
C CYS A 332 -11.81 -0.62 -16.65
N GLY A 333 -11.87 -0.25 -15.37
CA GLY A 333 -12.01 -1.21 -14.27
C GLY A 333 -10.72 -1.96 -13.93
N GLN A 334 -9.57 -1.42 -14.34
CA GLN A 334 -8.23 -1.88 -13.95
C GLN A 334 -8.00 -3.39 -14.12
N ALA A 335 -8.43 -3.94 -15.26
CA ALA A 335 -8.40 -5.37 -15.54
C ALA A 335 -6.98 -5.97 -15.43
N LYS A 336 -6.86 -7.07 -14.70
CA LYS A 336 -5.62 -7.84 -14.50
C LYS A 336 -5.88 -9.29 -14.87
N VAL A 337 -5.14 -9.83 -15.84
CA VAL A 337 -5.31 -11.21 -16.31
C VAL A 337 -4.05 -12.01 -15.97
N VAL A 338 -4.22 -13.12 -15.26
CA VAL A 338 -3.09 -13.98 -14.85
C VAL A 338 -2.95 -15.15 -15.82
N CYS A 339 -1.80 -15.23 -16.46
CA CYS A 339 -1.43 -16.31 -17.39
C CYS A 339 -0.23 -17.08 -16.87
N LYS A 340 0.08 -18.21 -17.48
CA LYS A 340 1.25 -19.04 -17.15
C LYS A 340 2.23 -19.23 -18.31
N CYS A 341 3.51 -19.35 -17.95
CA CYS A 341 4.59 -19.87 -18.78
C CYS A 341 5.34 -21.00 -18.05
N GLU A 342 6.14 -21.78 -18.77
CA GLU A 342 6.79 -22.99 -18.24
C GLU A 342 8.32 -22.83 -18.08
N SER A 343 8.88 -21.65 -18.35
CA SER A 343 10.32 -21.42 -18.16
C SER A 343 10.68 -19.95 -17.90
N ALA A 344 11.90 -19.74 -17.39
CA ALA A 344 12.51 -18.41 -17.22
C ALA A 344 12.82 -17.72 -18.56
N ASP A 345 13.12 -18.52 -19.59
CA ASP A 345 13.46 -18.01 -20.92
C ASP A 345 12.22 -17.51 -21.65
N ASP A 346 11.09 -18.22 -21.55
CA ASP A 346 9.80 -17.75 -22.07
C ASP A 346 9.43 -16.39 -21.45
N LEU A 347 9.60 -16.28 -20.13
CA LEU A 347 9.32 -15.05 -19.38
C LEU A 347 10.21 -13.90 -19.88
N GLU A 348 11.48 -14.16 -20.16
CA GLU A 348 12.41 -13.16 -20.69
C GLU A 348 12.10 -12.77 -22.14
N GLN A 349 11.71 -13.74 -22.98
CA GLN A 349 11.31 -13.49 -24.36
C GLN A 349 10.06 -12.60 -24.43
N LEU A 350 9.03 -12.90 -23.62
CA LEU A 350 7.83 -12.07 -23.50
C LEU A 350 8.18 -10.64 -23.05
N ARG A 351 9.08 -10.50 -22.08
CA ARG A 351 9.57 -9.18 -21.62
C ARG A 351 10.24 -8.39 -22.74
N LEU A 352 11.07 -9.04 -23.56
CA LEU A 352 11.75 -8.39 -24.68
C LEU A 352 10.78 -7.99 -25.79
N GLN A 353 9.80 -8.85 -26.11
CA GLN A 353 8.74 -8.53 -27.09
C GLN A 353 7.90 -7.33 -26.65
N ALA A 354 7.50 -7.31 -25.37
CA ALA A 354 6.77 -6.18 -24.78
C ALA A 354 7.57 -4.87 -24.83
N LYS A 355 8.85 -4.90 -24.43
CA LYS A 355 9.71 -3.71 -24.52
C LYS A 355 9.90 -3.20 -25.94
N ARG A 356 10.02 -4.07 -26.94
CA ARG A 356 10.13 -3.66 -28.37
C ARG A 356 8.88 -2.94 -28.87
N LYS A 357 7.71 -3.24 -28.27
CA LYS A 357 6.44 -2.57 -28.56
C LYS A 357 6.18 -1.34 -27.67
N GLY A 358 7.17 -0.92 -26.88
CA GLY A 358 7.04 0.24 -25.99
C GLY A 358 6.14 -0.01 -24.77
N LEU A 359 5.86 -1.28 -24.43
CA LEU A 359 5.01 -1.62 -23.30
C LEU A 359 5.78 -1.58 -21.97
N THR A 360 5.11 -1.04 -20.95
CA THR A 360 5.58 -1.09 -19.57
C THR A 360 5.70 -2.55 -19.12
N THR A 361 6.84 -2.87 -18.50
CA THR A 361 7.11 -4.22 -17.96
C THR A 361 7.76 -4.18 -16.59
N CYS A 362 7.37 -5.13 -15.74
CA CYS A 362 8.00 -5.36 -14.45
C CYS A 362 8.29 -6.84 -14.26
N LEU A 363 9.56 -7.19 -14.09
CA LEU A 363 10.00 -8.55 -13.85
C LEU A 363 10.36 -8.72 -12.38
N ILE A 364 9.64 -9.59 -11.68
CA ILE A 364 9.86 -9.88 -10.27
C ILE A 364 10.86 -11.03 -10.13
N ARG A 365 11.70 -10.90 -9.10
CA ARG A 365 12.65 -11.93 -8.67
C ARG A 365 12.36 -12.28 -7.22
N ASP A 366 12.44 -13.56 -6.90
CA ASP A 366 12.34 -14.01 -5.52
C ASP A 366 13.61 -13.64 -4.75
N ALA A 367 13.46 -12.94 -3.61
CA ALA A 367 14.55 -12.57 -2.73
C ALA A 367 15.10 -13.76 -1.91
N GLY A 368 14.53 -14.96 -2.07
CA GLY A 368 15.16 -16.21 -1.60
C GLY A 368 14.83 -16.61 -0.17
N ARG A 369 13.56 -16.44 0.27
CA ARG A 369 13.12 -16.87 1.61
C ARG A 369 12.25 -18.15 1.62
N THR A 370 12.19 -18.89 0.51
CA THR A 370 11.42 -20.16 0.38
C THR A 370 12.05 -21.10 -0.67
N GLN A 371 11.41 -22.25 -0.92
CA GLN A 371 11.76 -23.46 -1.72
C GLN A 371 12.36 -23.31 -3.15
N ILE A 372 12.67 -22.09 -3.63
CA ILE A 372 13.19 -21.82 -4.97
C ILE A 372 14.54 -21.11 -4.86
N GLU A 373 15.45 -21.35 -5.80
CA GLU A 373 16.77 -20.70 -5.82
C GLU A 373 16.65 -19.16 -5.76
N PRO A 374 17.37 -18.50 -4.82
CA PRO A 374 17.39 -17.05 -4.69
C PRO A 374 17.71 -16.35 -6.02
N GLY A 375 16.98 -15.27 -6.32
CA GLY A 375 17.15 -14.49 -7.56
C GLY A 375 16.43 -15.06 -8.78
N SER A 376 15.70 -16.17 -8.62
CA SER A 376 14.83 -16.73 -9.65
C SER A 376 13.77 -15.72 -10.11
N LYS A 377 13.65 -15.55 -11.43
CA LYS A 377 12.56 -14.77 -12.04
C LYS A 377 11.24 -15.49 -11.78
N THR A 378 10.22 -14.82 -11.29
CA THR A 378 8.95 -15.45 -10.86
C THR A 378 7.77 -15.02 -11.72
N VAL A 379 7.50 -13.72 -11.78
CA VAL A 379 6.33 -13.12 -12.46
C VAL A 379 6.77 -11.95 -13.32
N LEU A 380 6.19 -11.85 -14.52
CA LEU A 380 6.31 -10.69 -15.41
C LEU A 380 4.97 -9.98 -15.50
N GLY A 381 4.93 -8.70 -15.13
CA GLY A 381 3.84 -7.81 -15.50
C GLY A 381 4.09 -7.15 -16.87
N ILE A 382 3.04 -7.05 -17.68
CA ILE A 382 3.00 -6.33 -18.96
C ILE A 382 1.77 -5.41 -18.96
N GLY A 383 1.99 -4.13 -19.22
CA GLY A 383 0.97 -3.08 -19.17
C GLY A 383 1.03 -2.23 -17.88
N PRO A 384 0.00 -1.42 -17.58
CA PRO A 384 -1.26 -1.30 -18.33
C PRO A 384 -1.05 -0.76 -19.75
N ALA A 385 -1.86 -1.24 -20.70
CA ALA A 385 -1.83 -0.83 -22.10
C ALA A 385 -3.10 -1.31 -22.84
N PRO A 386 -3.36 -0.84 -24.07
CA PRO A 386 -4.47 -1.33 -24.88
C PRO A 386 -4.45 -2.86 -25.00
N SER A 387 -5.60 -3.49 -24.75
CA SER A 387 -5.78 -4.95 -24.77
C SER A 387 -5.28 -5.58 -26.06
N LYS A 388 -5.50 -4.92 -27.20
CA LYS A 388 -5.02 -5.33 -28.53
C LYS A 388 -3.50 -5.48 -28.58
N LEU A 389 -2.76 -4.48 -28.07
CA LEU A 389 -1.30 -4.47 -28.11
C LEU A 389 -0.69 -5.51 -27.15
N ILE A 390 -1.33 -5.74 -26.00
CA ILE A 390 -0.95 -6.81 -25.08
C ILE A 390 -1.25 -8.19 -25.69
N ASN A 391 -2.41 -8.37 -26.33
CA ASN A 391 -2.84 -9.62 -26.94
C ASN A 391 -1.90 -10.09 -28.06
N GLU A 392 -1.28 -9.19 -28.80
CA GLU A 392 -0.25 -9.53 -29.79
C GLU A 392 0.93 -10.32 -29.18
N ILE A 393 1.15 -10.19 -27.87
CA ILE A 393 2.21 -10.88 -27.14
C ILE A 393 1.63 -12.05 -26.35
N THR A 394 0.52 -11.87 -25.63
CA THR A 394 0.12 -12.80 -24.57
C THR A 394 -1.06 -13.70 -24.92
N ARG A 395 -1.73 -13.52 -26.08
CA ARG A 395 -2.97 -14.27 -26.42
C ARG A 395 -2.79 -15.79 -26.47
N HIS A 396 -1.58 -16.25 -26.80
CA HIS A 396 -1.27 -17.68 -26.88
C HIS A 396 -1.02 -18.33 -25.51
N LEU A 397 -0.87 -17.53 -24.45
CA LEU A 397 -0.64 -18.02 -23.10
C LEU A 397 -1.92 -18.57 -22.49
N LYS A 398 -1.81 -19.67 -21.75
CA LYS A 398 -2.93 -20.22 -20.98
C LYS A 398 -3.13 -19.40 -19.71
N LEU A 399 -4.37 -19.31 -19.24
CA LEU A 399 -4.68 -18.79 -17.90
C LEU A 399 -3.99 -19.66 -16.83
N TYR A 400 -3.56 -19.00 -15.74
CA TYR A 400 -2.80 -19.65 -14.66
C TYR A 400 -3.57 -20.79 -14.00
#